data_AF-A0A8T5B9I7-F1
#
_entry.id   AF-A0A8T5B9I7-F1
#
_cell.length_a   1.000
_cell.length_b   1.000
_cell.length_c   1.000
_cell.angle_alpha   90.00
_cell.angle_beta   90.00
_cell.angle_gamma   90.00
#
_symmetry.space_group_name_H-M   'P 1'
#
loop_
_entity.id
_entity.type
_entity.pdbx_description
1 polymer ?
#
loop_
_entity_poly.entity_id
_entity_poly.type
_entity_poly.pdbx_seq_one_letter_code
_entity_poly.pdbx_strand_id
1 'polypeptide(L)' 'MCNEGSRATWAWITVRVDPTLKTLLKKLAKTRRIQVSDLIRELMIRELARLSYLEEEEKKALGIQPIHISEDESVD' A
#
# COMPACT_ATOMS: atom_id res chain seq x y z
N MET A 1 17.52 15.42 27.92
CA MET A 1 18.17 14.13 27.58
C MET A 1 17.96 13.90 26.09
N CYS A 2 19.03 13.63 25.35
CA CYS A 2 19.11 13.46 23.89
C CYS A 2 18.01 12.50 23.36
N ASN A 3 17.18 12.90 22.39
CA ASN A 3 17.36 12.91 20.93
C ASN A 3 17.48 11.51 20.28
N GLU A 4 16.46 11.13 19.50
CA GLU A 4 16.64 10.24 18.35
C GLU A 4 15.68 10.68 17.24
N GLY A 5 16.18 11.58 16.38
CA GLY A 5 15.55 11.83 15.09
C GLY A 5 15.45 10.50 14.36
N SER A 6 14.21 10.08 14.06
CA SER A 6 13.95 8.87 13.28
C SER A 6 14.77 8.92 12.00
N ARG A 7 15.84 8.14 11.95
CA ARG A 7 16.48 7.80 10.69
C ARG A 7 15.40 7.10 9.88
N ALA A 8 15.13 7.58 8.67
CA ALA A 8 14.29 6.85 7.73
C ALA A 8 14.95 5.48 7.50
N THR A 9 14.48 4.46 8.20
CA THR A 9 14.93 3.08 8.06
C THR A 9 14.23 2.51 6.84
N TRP A 10 14.82 2.76 5.68
CA TRP A 10 14.39 2.08 4.47
C TRP A 10 14.61 0.57 4.64
N ALA A 11 13.62 -0.22 4.21
CA ALA A 11 13.69 -1.67 4.14
C ALA A 11 13.36 -2.12 2.71
N TRP A 12 14.11 -3.09 2.20
CA TRP A 12 13.86 -3.67 0.87
C TRP A 12 12.99 -4.92 0.99
N ILE A 13 11.96 -5.01 0.15
CA ILE A 13 11.13 -6.21 0.01
C ILE A 13 11.33 -6.73 -1.41
N THR A 14 11.78 -7.98 -1.54
CA THR A 14 11.93 -8.68 -2.83
C THR A 14 10.94 -9.82 -2.92
N VAL A 15 10.10 -9.82 -3.95
CA VAL A 15 9.06 -10.83 -4.16
C VAL A 15 9.26 -11.51 -5.50
N ARG A 16 9.15 -12.85 -5.51
CA ARG A 16 9.08 -13.61 -6.76
C ARG A 16 7.66 -13.54 -7.29
N VAL A 17 7.53 -13.11 -8.54
CA VAL A 17 6.25 -12.99 -9.23
C VAL A 17 6.37 -13.62 -10.61
N ASP A 18 5.22 -14.01 -11.16
CA ASP A 18 5.12 -14.43 -12.54
C ASP A 18 5.65 -13.32 -13.50
N PRO A 19 6.42 -13.66 -14.56
CA PRO A 19 6.94 -12.68 -15.51
C PRO A 19 5.85 -11.86 -16.21
N THR A 20 4.68 -12.44 -16.44
CA THR A 20 3.52 -11.78 -17.03
C THR A 20 3.01 -10.70 -16.08
N LEU A 21 2.87 -11.03 -14.79
CA LEU A 21 2.47 -10.06 -13.76
C LEU A 21 3.46 -8.90 -13.67
N LYS A 22 4.77 -9.17 -13.67
CA LYS A 22 5.81 -8.10 -13.70
C LYS A 22 5.64 -7.18 -14.91
N THR A 23 5.29 -7.73 -16.07
CA THR A 23 5.09 -6.96 -17.29
C THR A 23 3.82 -6.10 -17.21
N LEU A 24 2.73 -6.64 -16.66
CA LEU A 24 1.49 -5.89 -16.42
C LEU A 24 1.70 -4.73 -15.44
N LEU A 25 2.40 -4.98 -14.33
CA LEU A 25 2.73 -3.94 -13.34
C LEU A 25 3.57 -2.81 -13.96
N LYS A 26 4.55 -3.12 -14.80
CA LYS A 26 5.33 -2.12 -15.54
C LYS A 26 4.47 -1.29 -16.49
N LYS A 27 3.55 -1.93 -17.22
CA LYS A 27 2.61 -1.23 -18.11
C LYS A 27 1.71 -0.29 -17.31
N LEU A 28 1.14 -0.76 -16.20
CA LEU A 28 0.29 0.03 -15.32
C LEU A 28 1.04 1.24 -14.73
N ALA A 29 2.26 1.03 -14.22
CA ALA A 29 3.11 2.10 -13.70
C ALA A 29 3.41 3.16 -14.76
N LYS A 30 3.71 2.73 -16.00
CA LYS A 30 3.93 3.64 -17.14
C LYS A 30 2.68 4.45 -17.48
N THR A 31 1.50 3.83 -17.51
CA THR A 31 0.22 4.51 -17.76
C THR A 31 -0.05 5.58 -16.71
N ARG A 32 0.26 5.28 -15.44
CA ARG A 32 0.11 6.22 -14.31
C ARG A 32 1.25 7.23 -14.16
N ARG A 33 2.32 7.12 -14.96
CA ARG A 33 3.54 7.94 -14.88
C ARG A 33 4.21 7.91 -13.49
N ILE A 34 4.22 6.75 -12.84
CA ILE A 34 4.86 6.51 -11.53
C ILE A 34 5.87 5.36 -11.59
N GLN A 35 6.74 5.23 -10.59
CA GLN A 35 7.64 4.07 -10.51
C GLN A 35 6.89 2.82 -10.06
N VAL A 36 7.41 1.65 -10.42
CA VAL A 36 6.82 0.35 -10.01
C VAL A 36 6.85 0.20 -8.49
N SER A 37 7.91 0.66 -7.82
CA SER A 37 7.99 0.64 -6.35
C SER A 37 6.90 1.47 -5.70
N ASP A 38 6.59 2.63 -6.27
CA ASP A 38 5.59 3.55 -5.73
C ASP A 38 4.18 2.99 -5.95
N LEU A 39 3.92 2.42 -7.14
CA LEU A 39 2.69 1.70 -7.43
C LEU A 39 2.45 0.54 -6.45
N ILE A 40 3.46 -0.31 -6.22
CA ILE A 40 3.32 -1.45 -5.31
C ILE A 40 3.12 -0.97 -3.87
N ARG A 41 3.83 0.08 -3.45
CA ARG A 41 3.65 0.68 -2.12
C ARG A 41 2.22 1.20 -1.95
N GLU A 42 1.68 1.92 -2.94
CA GLU A 42 0.30 2.42 -2.93
C GLU A 42 -0.70 1.26 -2.80
N LEU A 43 -0.55 0.22 -3.62
CA LEU A 43 -1.44 -0.94 -3.61
C LEU A 43 -1.39 -1.70 -2.29
N MET A 44 -0.18 -1.93 -1.75
CA MET A 44 0.00 -2.61 -0.46
C MET A 44 -0.62 -1.81 0.68
N ILE A 45 -0.33 -0.51 0.76
CA ILE A 45 -0.87 0.36 1.80
C ILE A 45 -2.40 0.40 1.72
N ARG A 46 -2.96 0.53 0.51
CA ARG A 46 -4.40 0.53 0.29
C ARG A 46 -5.05 -0.76 0.78
N GLU A 47 -4.42 -1.90 0.51
CA GLU A 47 -4.92 -3.20 0.95
C GLU A 47 -4.81 -3.38 2.46
N LEU A 48 -3.70 -2.94 3.08
CA LEU A 48 -3.54 -2.94 4.53
C LEU A 48 -4.56 -2.02 5.22
N ALA A 49 -4.82 -0.84 4.65
CA ALA A 49 -5.84 0.07 5.12
C ALA A 49 -7.24 -0.56 5.04
N ARG A 50 -7.55 -1.25 3.92
CA ARG A 50 -8.82 -1.97 3.72
C ARG A 50 -9.02 -3.06 4.78
N LEU A 51 -7.94 -3.67 5.24
CA LEU A 51 -7.95 -4.71 6.27
C LEU A 51 -7.74 -4.15 7.68
N SER A 52 -7.81 -2.83 7.88
CA SER A 52 -7.66 -2.15 9.17
C SER A 52 -6.32 -2.42 9.90
N TYR A 53 -5.26 -2.78 9.16
CA TYR A 53 -3.91 -2.95 9.73
C TYR A 53 -3.16 -1.65 9.95
N LEU A 54 -3.71 -0.51 9.53
CA LEU A 54 -3.14 0.82 9.74
C LEU A 54 -3.95 1.57 10.81
N GLU A 55 -3.24 2.17 11.77
CA GLU A 55 -3.84 3.00 12.81
C GLU A 55 -4.47 4.27 12.20
N GLU A 56 -5.47 4.84 12.88
CA GLU A 56 -6.28 5.97 12.39
C GLU A 56 -5.45 7.19 11.93
N GLU A 57 -4.27 7.41 12.50
CA GLU A 57 -3.36 8.51 12.14
C GLU A 57 -2.68 8.30 10.78
N GLU A 58 -2.42 7.06 10.37
CA GLU A 58 -1.79 6.75 9.08
C GLU A 58 -2.79 6.81 7.92
N LYS A 59 -4.08 6.56 8.19
CA LYS A 59 -5.17 6.70 7.21
C LYS A 59 -5.33 8.13 6.69
N LYS A 60 -5.11 9.14 7.54
CA LYS A 60 -5.20 10.57 7.18
C LYS A 60 -4.11 11.03 6.22
N ALA A 61 -2.89 10.48 6.32
CA ALA A 61 -1.77 10.85 5.46
C ALA A 61 -1.92 10.38 4.01
N LEU A 62 -2.81 9.42 3.77
CA LEU A 62 -2.96 8.76 2.48
C LEU A 62 -4.05 9.39 1.60
N GLY A 63 -4.85 10.33 2.11
CA GLY A 63 -5.97 10.93 1.36
C GLY A 63 -7.03 9.91 0.91
N ILE A 64 -7.02 8.72 1.50
CA ILE A 64 -7.97 7.64 1.20
C ILE A 64 -9.21 7.89 2.06
N GLN A 65 -10.33 8.26 1.44
CA GLN A 65 -11.61 8.23 2.16
C GLN A 65 -11.93 6.77 2.48
N PRO A 66 -12.25 6.44 3.75
CA PRO A 66 -12.67 5.09 4.10
C PRO A 66 -13.92 4.77 3.29
N ILE A 67 -13.82 3.74 2.45
CA ILE A 67 -15.00 3.16 1.82
C ILE A 67 -15.68 2.39 2.96
N HIS A 68 -16.76 2.92 3.50
CA HIS A 68 -17.66 2.15 4.36
C HIS A 68 -18.23 1.01 3.50
N ILE A 69 -17.68 -0.19 3.68
CA ILE A 69 -18.34 -1.41 3.23
C ILE A 69 -19.35 -1.70 4.33
N SER A 70 -20.61 -1.41 4.06
CA SER A 70 -21.72 -1.93 4.85
C SER A 70 -21.59 -3.46 4.87
N GLU A 71 -21.35 -4.00 6.06
CA GLU A 71 -21.34 -5.42 6.33
C GLU A 71 -22.75 -5.97 6.05
N ASP A 72 -22.92 -6.60 4.90
CA ASP A 72 -23.99 -7.56 4.67
C ASP A 72 -23.37 -8.72 3.90
N GLU A 73 -22.91 -9.72 4.63
CA GLU A 73 -23.53 -11.05 4.66
C GLU A 73 -22.66 -11.97 5.52
N SER A 74 -23.25 -12.36 6.65
CA SER A 74 -22.88 -13.58 7.36
C SER A 74 -23.29 -14.76 6.47
N VAL A 75 -22.37 -15.70 6.27
CA VAL A 75 -22.76 -17.04 5.81
C VAL A 75 -22.04 -18.05 6.70
N ASP A 76 -22.88 -18.94 7.22
CA ASP A 76 -22.69 -19.95 8.26
C ASP A 76 -21.49 -20.90 8.12
#